data_AF-A0A1F9B3P1-F1
#
_entry.id   AF-A0A1F9B3P1-F1
#
_cell.length_a   1.000
_cell.length_b   1.000
_cell.length_c   1.000
_cell.angle_alpha   90.00
_cell.angle_beta   90.00
_cell.angle_gamma   90.00
#
_symmetry.space_group_name_H-M   'P 1'
#
loop_
_entity.id
_entity.type
_entity.pdbx_description
1 polymer ?
#
loop_
_entity_poly.entity_id
_entity_poly.type
_entity_poly.pdbx_seq_one_letter_code
_entity_poly.pdbx_strand_id
1 'polypeptide(L)'
;MSALDGWWIEGCIEGVTGWSIGEKGSSDSSKDAASLYSKLEQIIIPIFYHGRDRFIDVMLHSIALNGSFFNTHRMVQQYVLDAYFL
;
A
#
# COMPACT_ATOMS: atom_id res chain seq x y z
N MET A 1 6.26 1.43 0.77
CA MET A 1 6.29 1.53 -0.70
C MET A 1 6.69 0.17 -1.23
N SER A 2 6.00 -0.34 -2.26
CA SER A 2 6.29 -1.64 -2.87
C SER A 2 5.78 -1.70 -4.30
N ALA A 3 6.24 -2.68 -5.09
CA ALA A 3 5.61 -3.00 -6.36
C ALA A 3 4.15 -3.42 -6.16
N LEU A 4 3.26 -3.08 -7.11
CA LEU A 4 1.83 -3.45 -7.08
C LEU A 4 1.64 -4.93 -7.41
N ASP A 5 1.95 -5.77 -6.43
CA ASP A 5 1.79 -7.22 -6.48
C ASP A 5 1.17 -7.78 -5.19
N GLY A 6 0.52 -8.94 -5.30
CA GLY A 6 -0.16 -9.63 -4.21
C GLY A 6 -1.15 -8.74 -3.45
N TRP A 7 -1.07 -8.79 -2.11
CA TRP A 7 -1.95 -8.01 -1.23
C TRP A 7 -1.83 -6.49 -1.43
N TRP A 8 -0.70 -6.00 -1.94
CA TRP A 8 -0.48 -4.57 -2.13
C TRP A 8 -1.37 -3.99 -3.23
N ILE A 9 -1.85 -4.81 -4.17
CA ILE A 9 -2.85 -4.40 -5.17
C ILE A 9 -4.17 -3.98 -4.50
N GLU A 10 -4.51 -4.61 -3.37
CA GLU A 10 -5.76 -4.35 -2.65
C GLU A 10 -5.60 -3.25 -1.58
N GLY A 11 -4.44 -3.18 -0.94
CA GLY A 11 -4.17 -2.26 0.18
C GLY A 11 -3.52 -0.92 -0.21
N CYS A 12 -2.97 -0.79 -1.42
CA CYS A 12 -2.30 0.43 -1.86
C CYS A 12 -3.31 1.46 -2.39
N ILE A 13 -3.46 2.55 -1.66
CA ILE A 13 -4.10 3.78 -2.12
C ILE A 13 -2.99 4.82 -2.19
N GLU A 14 -2.63 5.19 -3.42
CA GLU A 14 -1.47 6.03 -3.72
C GLU A 14 -1.53 7.36 -2.96
N GLY A 15 -0.49 7.65 -2.16
CA GLY A 15 -0.39 8.85 -1.33
C GLY A 15 -1.29 8.87 -0.09
N VAL A 16 -2.10 7.83 0.13
CA VAL A 16 -3.02 7.73 1.28
C VAL A 16 -2.58 6.62 2.23
N THR A 17 -2.40 5.38 1.76
CA THR A 17 -1.90 4.27 2.59
C THR A 17 -0.44 3.93 2.30
N GLY A 18 0.11 4.47 1.21
CA GLY A 18 1.49 4.31 0.80
C GLY A 18 1.70 4.66 -0.66
N TRP A 19 2.76 4.11 -1.25
CA TRP A 19 3.13 4.36 -2.65
C TRP A 19 3.50 3.06 -3.35
N SER A 20 3.07 2.95 -4.59
CA SER A 20 3.43 1.87 -5.52
C SER A 20 4.75 2.16 -6.24
N ILE A 21 5.46 1.14 -6.74
CA ILE A 21 6.55 1.32 -7.72
C ILE A 21 6.37 0.36 -8.89
N GLY A 22 6.93 0.73 -10.04
CA GLY A 22 6.91 -0.10 -11.24
C GLY A 22 5.56 -0.11 -11.95
N GLU A 23 5.56 -0.66 -13.17
CA GLU A 23 4.36 -0.91 -13.95
C GLU A 23 3.86 -2.35 -13.75
N LYS A 24 2.54 -2.52 -13.70
CA LYS A 24 1.91 -3.82 -13.46
C LYS A 24 2.30 -4.82 -14.56
N GLY A 25 2.96 -5.93 -14.18
CA GLY A 25 3.36 -7.00 -15.10
C GLY A 25 4.66 -6.77 -15.87
N SER A 26 5.40 -5.69 -15.57
CA SER A 26 6.75 -5.44 -16.07
C SER A 26 7.78 -5.98 -15.07
N SER A 27 8.69 -6.84 -15.53
CA SER A 27 9.83 -7.34 -14.72
C SER A 27 11.14 -6.57 -15.01
N ASP A 28 11.02 -5.34 -15.52
CA ASP A 28 12.17 -4.52 -15.89
C ASP A 28 12.69 -3.74 -14.67
N SER A 29 13.70 -4.32 -14.00
CA SER A 29 14.33 -3.74 -12.81
C SER A 29 14.86 -2.32 -13.01
N SER A 30 15.20 -1.93 -14.25
CA SER A 30 15.69 -0.57 -14.53
C SER A 30 14.59 0.47 -14.41
N LYS A 31 13.38 0.13 -14.86
CA LYS A 31 12.19 0.99 -14.74
C LYS A 31 11.69 1.08 -13.31
N ASP A 32 11.74 -0.03 -12.58
CA ASP A 32 11.37 -0.07 -11.16
C ASP A 32 12.30 0.82 -10.34
N ALA A 33 13.61 0.76 -10.60
CA ALA A 33 14.59 1.64 -9.97
C ALA A 33 14.31 3.12 -10.29
N ALA A 34 14.05 3.46 -11.56
CA ALA A 34 13.72 4.82 -11.94
C ALA A 34 12.43 5.32 -11.26
N SER A 35 11.39 4.49 -11.20
CA SER A 35 10.15 4.79 -10.49
C SER A 35 10.38 4.99 -8.99
N LEU A 36 11.21 4.17 -8.37
CA LEU A 36 11.58 4.27 -6.96
C LEU A 36 12.29 5.61 -6.68
N TYR A 37 13.34 5.93 -7.44
CA TYR A 37 14.09 7.16 -7.26
C TYR A 37 13.21 8.40 -7.46
N SER A 38 12.38 8.41 -8.52
CA SER A 38 11.45 9.51 -8.79
C SER A 38 10.49 9.74 -7.63
N LYS A 39 9.88 8.68 -7.07
CA LYS A 39 8.95 8.83 -5.92
C LYS A 39 9.66 9.24 -4.64
N LEU A 40 10.86 8.74 -4.39
CA LEU A 40 11.63 9.16 -3.23
C LEU A 40 11.97 10.64 -3.32
N GLU A 41 12.56 11.07 -4.42
CA GLU A 41 13.06 12.44 -4.61
C GLU A 41 11.93 13.47 -4.66
N GLN A 42 10.88 13.19 -5.43
CA GLN A 42 9.84 14.18 -5.74
C GLN A 42 8.70 14.19 -4.72
N ILE A 43 8.48 13.09 -3.99
CA ILE A 43 7.29 12.92 -3.15
C ILE A 43 7.68 12.64 -1.70
N ILE A 44 8.36 11.52 -1.45
CA ILE A 44 8.46 10.99 -0.08
C ILE A 44 9.48 11.75 0.75
N ILE A 45 10.67 12.05 0.21
CA ILE A 45 11.69 12.81 0.92
C ILE A 45 11.19 14.22 1.28
N PRO A 46 10.58 14.99 0.35
CA PRO A 46 9.98 16.27 0.68
C PRO A 46 8.91 16.18 1.77
N ILE A 47 8.00 15.20 1.69
CA ILE A 47 6.96 14.99 2.72
C ILE A 47 7.60 14.63 4.07
N PHE A 48 8.61 13.78 4.07
CA PHE A 48 9.27 13.35 5.30
C PHE A 48 9.95 14.50 6.04
N TYR A 49 10.69 15.36 5.32
CA TYR A 49 11.42 16.47 5.93
C TYR A 49 10.59 17.73 6.17
N HIS A 50 9.63 18.03 5.29
CA HIS A 50 8.90 19.30 5.29
C HIS A 50 7.40 19.16 5.55
N GLY A 51 6.87 17.93 5.60
CA GLY A 51 5.43 17.65 5.67
C GLY A 51 5.10 16.59 6.71
N ARG A 52 5.64 16.72 7.93
CA ARG A 52 5.47 15.74 9.02
C ARG A 52 4.00 15.34 9.25
N ASP A 53 3.08 16.31 9.28
CA ASP A 53 1.66 16.03 9.49
C ASP A 53 1.09 15.16 8.38
N ARG A 54 1.44 15.45 7.12
CA ARG A 54 1.03 14.60 5.98
C ARG A 54 1.64 13.21 6.04
N PHE A 55 2.89 13.09 6.51
CA PHE A 55 3.51 11.79 6.70
C PHE A 55 2.77 10.99 7.78
N ILE A 56 2.36 11.65 8.87
CA ILE A 56 1.53 11.06 9.92
C ILE A 56 0.16 10.65 9.39
N ASP A 57 -0.47 11.47 8.57
CA ASP A 57 -1.74 11.13 7.92
C ASP A 57 -1.60 9.84 7.11
N VAL A 58 -0.54 9.69 6.31
CA VAL A 58 -0.31 8.44 5.55
C VAL A 58 -0.21 7.23 6.48
N MET A 59 0.49 7.37 7.62
CA MET A 59 0.59 6.28 8.61
C MET A 59 -0.77 5.95 9.22
N LEU A 60 -1.55 6.96 9.61
CA LEU A 60 -2.87 6.77 10.23
C LEU A 60 -3.86 6.13 9.25
N HIS A 61 -3.90 6.58 8.00
CA HIS A 61 -4.76 6.00 6.97
C HIS A 61 -4.36 4.55 6.66
N SER A 62 -3.06 4.25 6.64
CA SER A 62 -2.59 2.87 6.46
C SER A 62 -3.09 1.96 7.58
N ILE A 63 -3.04 2.40 8.84
CA ILE A 63 -3.58 1.64 9.97
C ILE A 63 -5.10 1.51 9.89
N ALA A 64 -5.81 2.61 9.65
CA ALA A 64 -7.26 2.64 9.66
C ALA A 64 -7.87 1.79 8.53
N LEU A 65 -7.36 1.92 7.30
CA LEU A 65 -7.91 1.24 6.13
C LEU A 65 -7.42 -0.21 6.05
N ASN A 66 -6.11 -0.44 6.18
CA ASN A 66 -5.60 -1.80 6.05
C ASN A 66 -5.92 -2.64 7.29
N GLY A 67 -5.82 -2.07 8.50
CA GLY A 67 -6.10 -2.81 9.73
C GLY A 67 -7.58 -3.19 9.90
N SER A 68 -8.50 -2.34 9.43
CA SER A 68 -9.93 -2.65 9.51
C SER A 68 -10.38 -3.72 8.52
N PHE A 69 -9.72 -3.84 7.36
CA PHE A 69 -10.12 -4.78 6.31
C PHE A 69 -9.31 -6.09 6.30
N PHE A 70 -7.99 -6.00 6.51
CA PHE A 70 -7.09 -7.15 6.48
C PHE A 70 -6.84 -7.67 7.89
N ASN A 71 -7.87 -8.26 8.50
CA ASN A 71 -7.73 -8.93 9.79
C ASN A 71 -8.32 -10.34 9.77
N THR A 72 -7.74 -11.19 10.62
CA THR A 72 -8.08 -12.62 10.70
C THR A 72 -9.51 -12.84 11.18
N HIS A 73 -10.05 -11.94 12.00
CA HIS A 73 -11.44 -12.06 12.47
C HIS A 73 -12.43 -12.01 11.30
N ARG A 74 -12.30 -10.99 10.44
CA ARG A 74 -13.08 -10.90 9.19
C ARG A 74 -12.84 -12.10 8.29
N MET A 75 -11.59 -12.51 8.10
CA MET A 75 -11.25 -13.65 7.22
C MET A 75 -11.95 -14.93 7.69
N VAL A 76 -11.84 -15.27 8.99
CA VAL A 76 -12.48 -16.48 9.54
C VAL A 76 -13.99 -16.39 9.45
N GLN A 77 -14.58 -15.22 9.73
CA GLN A 77 -16.02 -15.03 9.59
C GLN A 77 -16.49 -15.29 8.16
N GLN A 78 -15.81 -14.73 7.16
CA GLN A 78 -16.12 -14.97 5.74
C GLN A 78 -15.92 -16.45 5.38
N TYR A 79 -14.83 -17.07 5.82
CA TYR A 79 -14.56 -18.48 5.55
C TYR A 79 -15.66 -19.40 6.09
N VAL A 80 -16.12 -19.15 7.31
CA VAL A 80 -17.19 -19.92 7.94
C VAL A 80 -18.53 -19.74 7.22
N LEU A 81 -18.91 -18.49 6.90
CA LEU A 81 -20.17 -18.19 6.22
C LEU A 81 -20.20 -18.71 4.78
N ASP A 82 -19.13 -18.51 4.03
CA ASP A 82 -19.12 -18.70 2.58
C ASP A 82 -18.65 -20.11 2.16
N ALA A 83 -17.89 -20.83 3.00
CA ALA A 83 -17.36 -22.15 2.67
C ALA A 83 -17.88 -23.30 3.54
N TYR A 84 -18.39 -23.04 4.75
CA TYR A 84 -18.83 -24.10 5.68
C TYR A 84 -20.33 -24.08 5.98
N PHE A 85 -20.99 -22.92 5.98
CA PHE A 85 -22.43 -22.81 6.21
C PHE A 85 -23.28 -22.81 4.93
N LEU A 86 -22.65 -22.78 3.75
CA LEU A 86 -23.29 -23.02 2.46
C LEU A 86 -23.51 -24.52 2.22
#